data_AF-A0A8C5LYP7-F1
#
_entry.id   AF-A0A8C5LYP7-F1
#
_cell.length_a   1.000
_cell.length_b   1.000
_cell.length_c   1.000
_cell.angle_alpha   90.00
_cell.angle_beta   90.00
_cell.angle_gamma   90.00
#
_symmetry.space_group_name_H-M   'P 1'
#
loop_
_entity.id
_entity.type
_entity.pdbx_description
1 polymer ?
#
loop_
_entity_poly.entity_id
_entity_poly.type
_entity_poly.pdbx_seq_one_letter_code
_entity_poly.pdbx_strand_id
1 'polypeptide(L)'
;MLSRIALASAAALRNPAPLSMGILQASRPFHTGKASLAPVPPLPEKGGKVRYGLIPEEFFQFLYPKTGVTGPYVFGTGLLVYLLSKEIYVINHETIAGACILTVIIYSIKKLGPQVAAFADKLNDDKLAAAQEVKDASMKGLEKAIQEEKKEQWRVEGRHYLFDAKRNTVNMLLEVNFRERLLNVYNEVKKRLDYQVALQHLQRRKEQDHMINWIEKNVVQSITPQQNRLHPIPWSAIFHRSFFFFFYGGLCYAKGEHCQVHW
;
A
#
# COMPACT_ATOMS: atom_id res chain seq x y z
N MET A 1 39.85 -14.06 -5.08
CA MET A 1 41.26 -14.47 -5.09
C MET A 1 41.56 -15.01 -6.50
N LEU A 2 41.59 -14.15 -7.52
CA LEU A 2 42.74 -13.41 -8.07
C LEU A 2 43.92 -14.27 -8.57
N SER A 3 44.38 -13.86 -9.78
CA SER A 3 45.70 -14.03 -10.39
C SER A 3 45.81 -15.17 -11.42
N ARG A 4 46.35 -15.02 -12.64
CA ARG A 4 47.28 -14.05 -13.28
C ARG A 4 47.00 -14.05 -14.79
N ILE A 5 46.82 -12.96 -15.54
CA ILE A 5 47.77 -11.93 -16.01
C ILE A 5 49.08 -12.52 -16.55
N ALA A 6 49.25 -12.52 -17.87
CA ALA A 6 50.36 -11.86 -18.61
C ALA A 6 50.68 -12.57 -19.93
N LEU A 7 50.46 -11.86 -21.04
CA LEU A 7 51.43 -11.52 -22.10
C LEU A 7 50.64 -10.65 -23.11
N ALA A 8 50.73 -9.31 -23.02
CA ALA A 8 51.70 -8.45 -23.72
C ALA A 8 51.57 -8.60 -25.25
N SER A 9 51.37 -7.59 -26.10
CA SER A 9 51.63 -6.14 -26.14
C SER A 9 50.89 -5.63 -27.41
N ALA A 10 50.43 -4.39 -27.60
CA ALA A 10 51.07 -3.13 -27.33
C ALA A 10 50.00 -2.02 -27.25
N ALA A 11 50.18 -1.13 -26.28
CA ALA A 11 49.55 0.18 -26.28
C ALA A 11 50.32 1.10 -27.25
N ALA A 12 49.56 1.96 -27.94
CA ALA A 12 49.90 3.33 -28.38
C ALA A 12 49.65 3.60 -29.86
N LEU A 13 48.42 4.03 -30.19
CA LEU A 13 48.29 5.25 -30.98
C LEU A 13 47.04 6.01 -30.55
N ARG A 14 47.29 7.17 -29.93
CA ARG A 14 46.32 8.20 -29.57
C ARG A 14 45.87 8.92 -30.85
N ASN A 15 44.56 8.95 -31.11
CA ASN A 15 43.76 10.18 -31.35
C ASN A 15 42.32 9.82 -31.79
N PRO A 16 41.29 10.57 -31.33
CA PRO A 16 39.89 10.27 -31.64
C PRO A 16 39.44 11.01 -32.91
N ALA A 17 38.92 10.26 -33.88
CA ALA A 17 38.10 10.81 -34.96
C ALA A 17 36.76 10.04 -34.98
N PRO A 18 35.61 10.71 -35.08
CA PRO A 18 34.31 10.07 -34.99
C PRO A 18 33.98 9.41 -36.33
N LEU A 19 34.37 8.15 -36.48
CA LEU A 19 33.86 7.32 -37.56
C LEU A 19 32.42 6.96 -37.24
N SER A 20 31.51 7.75 -37.83
CA SER A 20 30.32 7.28 -38.52
C SER A 20 29.70 6.01 -37.94
N MET A 21 28.58 6.21 -37.22
CA MET A 21 27.58 5.19 -36.88
C MET A 21 27.10 4.48 -38.16
N GLY A 22 27.89 3.52 -38.61
CA GLY A 22 27.56 2.61 -39.70
C GLY A 22 26.61 1.55 -39.19
N ILE A 23 25.32 1.76 -39.47
CA ILE A 23 24.33 0.71 -39.73
C ILE A 23 24.30 -0.37 -38.65
N LEU A 24 23.53 -0.12 -37.59
CA LEU A 24 22.85 -1.22 -36.91
C LEU A 24 22.08 -1.97 -38.00
N GLN A 25 22.57 -3.15 -38.39
CA GLN A 25 21.74 -4.15 -39.05
C GLN A 25 20.56 -4.40 -38.11
N ALA A 26 19.49 -3.66 -38.33
CA ALA A 26 18.17 -4.09 -37.95
C ALA A 26 17.97 -5.41 -38.71
N SER A 27 18.31 -6.53 -38.08
CA SER A 27 17.77 -7.82 -38.42
C SER A 27 16.27 -7.64 -38.43
N ARG A 28 15.71 -7.37 -39.62
CA ARG A 28 14.30 -7.58 -39.88
C ARG A 28 14.05 -9.00 -39.37
N PRO A 29 13.17 -9.22 -38.39
CA PRO A 29 12.80 -10.58 -38.05
C PRO A 29 12.25 -11.16 -39.36
N PHE A 30 13.04 -12.04 -39.98
CA PHE A 30 12.58 -12.80 -41.12
C PHE A 30 11.31 -13.50 -40.65
N HIS A 31 10.18 -13.12 -41.24
CA HIS A 31 8.89 -13.71 -40.99
C HIS A 31 8.96 -15.22 -41.30
N THR A 32 9.29 -16.01 -40.30
CA THR A 32 9.03 -17.47 -40.27
C THR A 32 7.60 -17.77 -39.82
N GLY A 33 6.77 -16.73 -39.62
CA GLY A 33 5.33 -16.86 -39.44
C GLY A 33 4.65 -17.12 -40.78
N LYS A 34 3.64 -18.01 -40.78
CA LYS A 34 2.76 -18.24 -41.93
C LYS A 34 2.27 -16.88 -42.45
N ALA A 35 2.34 -16.64 -43.76
CA ALA A 35 1.93 -15.37 -44.38
C ALA A 35 0.49 -14.94 -44.00
N SER A 36 -0.36 -15.90 -43.64
CA SER A 36 -1.73 -15.68 -43.14
C SER A 36 -1.83 -14.99 -41.77
N LEU A 37 -0.74 -14.91 -41.01
CA LEU A 37 -0.68 -14.27 -39.68
C LEU A 37 0.01 -12.90 -39.72
N ALA A 38 0.36 -12.41 -40.92
CA ALA A 38 0.89 -11.07 -41.06
C ALA A 38 -0.20 -10.04 -40.70
N PRO A 39 0.15 -8.93 -40.02
CA PRO A 39 -0.78 -7.84 -39.79
C PRO A 39 -1.29 -7.31 -41.14
N VAL A 40 -2.58 -7.53 -41.41
CA VAL A 40 -3.26 -6.99 -42.59
C VAL A 40 -3.73 -5.57 -42.25
N PRO A 41 -3.66 -4.60 -43.18
CA PRO A 41 -4.28 -3.30 -42.96
C PRO A 41 -5.77 -3.47 -42.61
N PRO A 42 -6.33 -2.60 -41.75
CA PRO A 42 -7.74 -2.65 -41.42
C PRO A 42 -8.59 -2.43 -42.67
N LEU A 43 -9.75 -3.08 -42.72
CA LEU A 43 -10.70 -2.85 -43.80
C LEU A 43 -11.22 -1.41 -43.75
N PRO A 44 -11.44 -0.76 -44.91
CA PRO A 44 -12.08 0.55 -44.93
C PRO A 44 -13.51 0.46 -44.38
N GLU A 45 -13.91 1.44 -43.56
CA GLU A 45 -15.22 1.44 -42.89
C GLU A 45 -16.41 1.50 -43.88
N LYS A 46 -16.20 2.11 -45.05
CA LYS A 46 -17.25 2.28 -46.07
C LYS A 46 -16.77 1.72 -47.41
N GLY A 47 -17.62 0.91 -48.01
CA GLY A 47 -17.45 0.46 -49.39
C GLY A 47 -17.74 1.55 -50.42
N GLY A 48 -17.40 1.27 -51.68
CA GLY A 48 -17.75 2.14 -52.80
C GLY A 48 -19.26 2.33 -52.94
N LYS A 49 -19.69 3.54 -53.27
CA LYS A 49 -21.11 3.87 -53.43
C LYS A 49 -21.66 3.24 -54.71
N VAL A 50 -22.83 2.61 -54.64
CA VAL A 50 -23.52 1.98 -55.78
C VAL A 50 -24.91 2.57 -55.94
N ARG A 51 -25.28 2.94 -57.17
CA ARG A 51 -26.65 3.36 -57.53
C ARG A 51 -27.43 2.18 -58.12
N TYR A 52 -28.72 2.10 -57.83
CA TYR A 52 -29.64 1.04 -58.30
C TYR A 52 -29.22 -0.40 -57.95
N GLY A 53 -28.31 -0.57 -56.99
CA GLY A 53 -27.83 -1.88 -56.52
C GLY A 53 -26.79 -2.57 -57.43
N LEU A 54 -26.67 -2.18 -58.69
CA LEU A 54 -25.78 -2.85 -59.66
C LEU A 54 -24.70 -1.93 -60.27
N ILE A 55 -24.96 -0.62 -60.40
CA ILE A 55 -24.07 0.28 -61.13
C ILE A 55 -23.25 1.12 -60.14
N PRO A 56 -21.91 1.02 -60.12
CA PRO A 56 -21.07 1.79 -59.20
C PRO A 56 -21.10 3.28 -59.53
N GLU A 57 -20.95 4.13 -58.52
CA GLU A 57 -20.86 5.59 -58.69
C GLU A 57 -19.68 5.99 -59.60
N GLU A 58 -18.62 5.20 -59.60
CA GLU A 58 -17.44 5.38 -60.46
C GLU A 58 -17.79 5.43 -61.95
N PHE A 59 -18.80 4.66 -62.38
CA PHE A 59 -19.29 4.71 -63.76
C PHE A 59 -19.99 6.04 -64.07
N PHE A 60 -20.72 6.59 -63.11
CA PHE A 60 -21.34 7.92 -63.25
C PHE A 60 -20.28 9.02 -63.27
N GLN A 61 -19.26 8.93 -62.41
CA GLN A 61 -18.15 9.89 -62.39
C GLN A 61 -17.35 9.89 -63.70
N PHE A 62 -17.14 8.72 -64.30
CA PHE A 62 -16.46 8.59 -65.59
C PHE A 62 -17.19 9.35 -66.71
N LEU A 63 -18.52 9.29 -66.75
CA LEU A 63 -19.34 9.92 -67.79
C LEU A 63 -19.72 11.38 -67.48
N TYR A 64 -19.64 11.78 -66.21
CA TYR A 64 -19.97 13.11 -65.73
C TYR A 64 -19.27 14.27 -66.49
N PRO A 65 -17.94 14.25 -66.74
CA PRO A 65 -17.26 15.36 -67.41
C PRO A 65 -17.65 15.54 -68.89
N LYS A 66 -18.31 14.56 -69.51
CA LYS A 66 -18.69 14.60 -70.93
C LYS A 66 -20.18 14.83 -71.15
N THR A 67 -21.01 14.27 -70.29
CA THR A 67 -22.45 14.15 -70.52
C THR A 67 -23.29 14.63 -69.34
N GLY A 68 -22.65 15.13 -68.28
CA GLY A 68 -23.30 15.58 -67.05
C GLY A 68 -23.99 14.45 -66.28
N VAL A 69 -24.86 14.82 -65.33
CA VAL A 69 -25.60 13.85 -64.50
C VAL A 69 -26.55 12.99 -65.33
N THR A 70 -27.16 13.55 -66.38
CA THR A 70 -28.18 12.89 -67.20
C THR A 70 -27.59 11.86 -68.17
N GLY A 71 -26.30 11.98 -68.50
CA GLY A 71 -25.63 11.12 -69.47
C GLY A 71 -25.80 9.62 -69.21
N PRO A 72 -25.38 9.10 -68.03
CA PRO A 72 -25.56 7.69 -67.70
C PRO A 72 -27.01 7.22 -67.74
N TYR A 73 -27.96 8.08 -67.39
CA TYR A 73 -29.39 7.76 -67.40
C TYR A 73 -29.94 7.62 -68.82
N VAL A 74 -29.62 8.58 -69.69
CA VAL A 74 -30.00 8.56 -71.11
C VAL A 74 -29.28 7.42 -71.83
N PHE A 75 -28.05 7.12 -71.46
CA PHE A 75 -27.32 5.96 -71.97
C PHE A 75 -28.00 4.65 -71.58
N GLY A 76 -28.41 4.50 -70.31
CA GLY A 76 -29.11 3.29 -69.84
C GLY A 76 -30.47 3.09 -70.51
N THR A 77 -31.29 4.14 -70.62
CA THR A 77 -32.58 4.06 -71.30
C THR A 77 -32.43 3.86 -72.81
N GLY A 78 -31.44 4.53 -73.43
CA GLY A 78 -31.11 4.35 -74.84
C GLY A 78 -30.67 2.93 -75.18
N LEU A 79 -29.83 2.32 -74.32
CA LEU A 79 -29.40 0.92 -74.47
C LEU A 79 -30.60 -0.03 -74.35
N LEU A 80 -31.50 0.20 -73.39
CA LEU A 80 -32.72 -0.61 -73.22
C LEU A 80 -33.62 -0.53 -74.47
N VAL A 81 -33.91 0.69 -74.97
CA VAL A 81 -34.73 0.89 -76.18
C VAL A 81 -34.05 0.28 -77.41
N TYR A 82 -32.73 0.36 -77.51
CA TYR A 82 -31.97 -0.27 -78.60
C TYR A 82 -32.09 -1.80 -78.57
N LEU A 83 -31.96 -2.43 -77.39
CA LEU A 83 -32.10 -3.89 -77.25
C LEU A 83 -33.48 -4.39 -77.64
N LEU A 84 -34.54 -3.62 -77.31
CA LEU A 84 -35.91 -3.93 -77.71
C LEU A 84 -36.14 -3.70 -79.21
N SER A 85 -35.68 -2.56 -79.75
CA SER A 85 -35.88 -2.20 -81.16
C SER A 85 -35.12 -3.10 -82.13
N LYS A 86 -34.01 -3.70 -81.71
CA LYS A 86 -33.23 -4.66 -82.51
C LYS A 86 -33.56 -6.13 -82.21
N GLU A 87 -34.58 -6.38 -81.39
CA GLU A 87 -35.01 -7.72 -80.98
C GLU A 87 -33.87 -8.58 -80.41
N ILE A 88 -32.79 -7.94 -79.92
CA ILE A 88 -31.70 -8.64 -79.21
C ILE A 88 -32.24 -9.16 -77.87
N TYR A 89 -33.23 -8.47 -77.30
CA TYR A 89 -34.01 -8.92 -76.18
C TYR A 89 -35.48 -9.15 -76.60
N VAL A 90 -35.86 -10.41 -76.80
CA VAL A 90 -37.21 -10.82 -77.20
C VAL A 90 -38.11 -10.99 -75.98
N ILE A 91 -39.28 -10.35 -75.96
CA ILE A 91 -40.26 -10.44 -74.86
C ILE A 91 -41.01 -11.78 -74.96
N ASN A 92 -40.49 -12.79 -74.25
CA ASN A 92 -41.14 -14.09 -74.06
C ASN A 92 -41.89 -14.17 -72.73
N HIS A 93 -42.69 -15.22 -72.53
CA HIS A 93 -43.37 -15.49 -71.25
C HIS A 93 -42.39 -15.57 -70.05
N GLU A 94 -41.15 -16.01 -70.30
CA GLU A 94 -40.08 -16.05 -69.29
C GLU A 94 -39.65 -14.64 -68.80
N THR A 95 -39.76 -13.62 -69.64
CA THR A 95 -39.40 -12.24 -69.26
C THR A 95 -40.37 -11.64 -68.23
N ILE A 96 -41.65 -12.03 -68.31
CA ILE A 96 -42.68 -11.67 -67.34
C ILE A 96 -42.40 -12.36 -66.01
N ALA A 97 -42.05 -13.65 -66.03
CA ALA A 97 -41.64 -14.38 -64.84
C ALA A 97 -40.37 -13.77 -64.19
N GLY A 98 -39.38 -13.40 -65.00
CA GLY A 98 -38.17 -12.72 -64.53
C GLY A 98 -38.45 -11.38 -63.86
N ALA A 99 -39.37 -10.56 -64.40
CA ALA A 99 -39.79 -9.31 -63.77
C ALA A 99 -40.45 -9.53 -62.40
N CYS A 100 -41.29 -10.57 -62.26
CA CYS A 100 -41.88 -10.94 -60.97
C CYS A 100 -40.81 -11.35 -59.94
N ILE A 101 -39.84 -12.19 -60.33
CA ILE A 101 -38.75 -12.63 -59.45
C ILE A 101 -37.89 -11.44 -59.02
N LEU A 102 -37.52 -10.56 -59.95
CA LEU A 102 -36.74 -9.35 -59.67
C LEU A 102 -37.46 -8.44 -58.68
N THR A 103 -38.78 -8.27 -58.83
CA THR A 103 -39.60 -7.46 -57.91
C THR A 103 -39.58 -8.03 -56.48
N VAL A 104 -39.71 -9.35 -56.34
CA VAL A 104 -39.63 -10.04 -55.04
C VAL A 104 -38.24 -9.88 -54.43
N ILE A 105 -37.16 -10.02 -55.22
CA ILE A 105 -35.78 -9.82 -54.72
C ILE A 105 -35.58 -8.40 -54.20
N ILE A 106 -36.00 -7.37 -54.96
CA ILE A 106 -35.89 -5.97 -54.52
C ILE A 106 -36.69 -5.75 -53.22
N TYR A 107 -37.89 -6.32 -53.12
CA TYR A 107 -38.72 -6.22 -51.92
C TYR A 107 -38.03 -6.85 -50.70
N SER A 108 -37.50 -8.06 -50.86
CA SER A 108 -36.78 -8.79 -49.81
C SER A 108 -35.54 -8.04 -49.34
N ILE A 109 -34.72 -7.50 -50.25
CA ILE A 109 -33.52 -6.71 -49.90
C ILE A 109 -33.92 -5.45 -49.11
N LYS A 110 -34.98 -4.74 -49.53
CA LYS A 110 -35.41 -3.52 -48.84
C LYS A 110 -35.98 -3.79 -47.45
N LYS A 111 -36.67 -4.92 -47.25
CA LYS A 111 -37.30 -5.26 -45.96
C LYS A 111 -36.36 -5.97 -44.99
N LEU A 112 -35.59 -6.94 -45.47
CA LEU A 112 -34.70 -7.77 -44.64
C LEU A 112 -33.27 -7.22 -44.57
N GLY A 113 -32.86 -6.38 -45.53
CA GLY A 113 -31.54 -5.75 -45.55
C GLY A 113 -31.09 -5.13 -44.22
N PRO A 114 -31.88 -4.25 -43.57
CA PRO A 114 -31.45 -3.63 -42.32
C PRO A 114 -31.32 -4.64 -41.17
N GLN A 115 -32.16 -5.67 -41.13
CA GLN A 115 -32.10 -6.70 -40.09
C GLN A 115 -30.87 -7.60 -40.26
N VAL A 116 -30.55 -7.98 -41.50
CA VAL A 116 -29.37 -8.80 -41.81
C VAL A 116 -28.08 -8.01 -41.57
N ALA A 117 -28.04 -6.72 -41.94
CA ALA A 117 -26.89 -5.86 -41.67
C ALA A 117 -26.63 -5.73 -40.17
N ALA A 118 -27.66 -5.39 -39.38
CA ALA A 118 -27.54 -5.30 -37.93
C ALA A 118 -27.15 -6.63 -37.27
N PHE A 119 -27.55 -7.77 -37.85
CA PHE A 119 -27.13 -9.09 -37.36
C PHE A 119 -25.66 -9.37 -37.67
N ALA A 120 -25.19 -9.02 -38.87
CA ALA A 120 -23.78 -9.18 -39.24
C ALA A 120 -22.86 -8.31 -38.37
N ASP A 121 -23.26 -7.07 -38.08
CA ASP A 121 -22.51 -6.16 -37.21
C ASP A 121 -22.42 -6.73 -35.78
N LYS A 122 -23.54 -7.20 -35.21
CA LYS A 122 -23.56 -7.87 -33.90
C LYS A 122 -22.60 -9.05 -33.80
N LEU A 123 -22.54 -9.90 -34.83
CA LEU A 123 -21.62 -11.04 -34.83
C LEU A 123 -20.14 -10.62 -34.83
N ASN A 124 -19.82 -9.46 -35.40
CA ASN A 124 -18.47 -8.92 -35.35
C ASN A 124 -18.19 -8.30 -33.98
N ASP A 125 -19.14 -7.55 -33.43
CA ASP A 125 -19.03 -6.95 -32.10
C ASP A 125 -18.88 -8.01 -31.01
N ASP A 126 -19.64 -9.11 -31.07
CA ASP A 126 -19.54 -10.22 -30.11
C ASP A 126 -18.16 -10.90 -30.17
N LYS A 127 -17.57 -11.07 -31.36
CA LYS A 127 -16.22 -11.61 -31.52
C LYS A 127 -15.16 -10.67 -30.97
N LEU A 128 -15.32 -9.37 -31.20
CA LEU A 128 -14.42 -8.35 -30.66
C LEU A 128 -14.53 -8.27 -29.14
N ALA A 129 -15.75 -8.32 -28.59
CA ALA A 129 -16.01 -8.32 -27.16
C ALA A 129 -15.40 -9.55 -26.48
N ALA A 130 -15.64 -10.76 -27.00
CA ALA A 130 -15.05 -11.98 -26.46
C ALA A 130 -13.50 -11.94 -26.49
N ALA A 131 -12.91 -11.43 -27.58
CA ALA A 131 -11.46 -11.26 -27.66
C ALA A 131 -10.92 -10.23 -26.66
N GLN A 132 -11.65 -9.13 -26.45
CA GLN A 132 -11.31 -8.11 -25.46
C GLN A 132 -11.44 -8.63 -24.03
N GLU A 133 -12.51 -9.36 -23.70
CA GLU A 133 -12.71 -9.96 -22.38
C GLU A 133 -11.59 -10.93 -22.02
N VAL A 134 -11.18 -11.80 -22.94
CA VAL A 134 -10.06 -12.74 -22.72
C VAL A 134 -8.75 -11.97 -22.49
N LYS A 135 -8.50 -10.92 -23.27
CA LYS A 135 -7.33 -10.05 -23.11
C LYS A 135 -7.34 -9.37 -21.75
N ASP A 136 -8.45 -8.77 -21.35
CA ASP A 136 -8.59 -8.04 -20.10
C ASP A 136 -8.52 -8.97 -18.88
N ALA A 137 -9.13 -10.16 -18.96
CA ALA A 137 -9.00 -11.19 -17.94
C ALA A 137 -7.54 -11.63 -17.77
N SER A 138 -6.82 -11.82 -18.88
CA SER A 138 -5.40 -12.19 -18.87
C SER A 138 -4.53 -11.07 -18.27
N MET A 139 -4.76 -9.82 -18.68
CA MET A 139 -4.06 -8.65 -18.14
C MET A 139 -4.28 -8.49 -16.63
N LYS A 140 -5.54 -8.62 -16.17
CA LYS A 140 -5.88 -8.59 -14.75
C LYS A 140 -5.26 -9.75 -13.97
N GLY A 141 -5.21 -10.93 -14.56
CA GLY A 141 -4.53 -12.09 -13.97
C GLY A 141 -3.04 -11.84 -13.76
N LEU A 142 -2.35 -11.32 -14.78
CA LEU A 142 -0.94 -10.96 -14.69
C LEU A 142 -0.68 -9.83 -13.70
N GLU A 143 -1.54 -8.81 -13.66
CA GLU A 143 -1.41 -7.70 -12.71
C GLU A 143 -1.56 -8.17 -11.26
N LYS A 144 -2.54 -9.06 -10.98
CA LYS A 144 -2.70 -9.68 -9.65
C LYS A 144 -1.46 -10.47 -9.25
N ALA A 145 -0.92 -11.30 -10.15
CA ALA A 145 0.31 -12.05 -9.90
C ALA A 145 1.49 -11.12 -9.56
N ILE A 146 1.65 -10.01 -10.29
CA ILE A 146 2.69 -9.00 -10.01
C ILE A 146 2.49 -8.37 -8.61
N GLN A 147 1.25 -8.07 -8.22
CA GLN A 147 0.97 -7.51 -6.90
C GLN A 147 1.24 -8.52 -5.77
N GLU A 148 0.94 -9.80 -5.98
CA GLU A 148 1.24 -10.87 -5.03
C GLU A 148 2.75 -11.06 -4.87
N GLU A 149 3.50 -11.12 -5.97
CA GLU A 149 4.97 -11.21 -5.93
C GLU A 149 5.61 -10.01 -5.20
N LYS A 150 5.13 -8.78 -5.44
CA LYS A 150 5.59 -7.60 -4.70
C LYS A 150 5.30 -7.70 -3.20
N LYS A 151 4.15 -8.25 -2.81
CA LYS A 151 3.82 -8.48 -1.38
C LYS A 151 4.74 -9.53 -0.77
N GLU A 152 5.09 -10.58 -1.50
CA GLU A 152 6.03 -11.59 -1.01
C GLU A 152 7.46 -11.05 -0.91
N GLN A 153 7.91 -10.24 -1.87
CA GLN A 153 9.19 -9.52 -1.77
C GLN A 153 9.23 -8.63 -0.51
N TRP A 154 8.17 -7.84 -0.28
CA TRP A 154 8.03 -7.02 0.92
C TRP A 154 8.06 -7.85 2.21
N ARG A 155 7.41 -9.02 2.23
CA ARG A 155 7.44 -9.94 3.38
C ARG A 155 8.84 -10.50 3.63
N VAL A 156 9.59 -10.82 2.57
CA VAL A 156 10.97 -11.30 2.68
C VAL A 156 11.88 -10.20 3.21
N GLU A 157 11.75 -8.98 2.70
CA GLU A 157 12.44 -7.81 3.22
C GLU A 157 12.13 -7.63 4.71
N GLY A 158 10.88 -7.77 5.14
CA GLY A 158 10.50 -7.65 6.56
C GLY A 158 11.11 -8.70 7.51
N ARG A 159 11.67 -9.82 7.02
CA ARG A 159 12.16 -10.92 7.90
C ARG A 159 13.37 -10.52 8.74
N HIS A 160 14.24 -9.64 8.24
CA HIS A 160 15.44 -9.25 9.00
C HIS A 160 15.10 -8.50 10.29
N TYR A 161 14.04 -7.67 10.29
CA TYR A 161 13.56 -6.97 11.48
C TYR A 161 13.19 -7.93 12.62
N LEU A 162 12.62 -9.10 12.30
CA LEU A 162 12.31 -10.10 13.32
C LEU A 162 13.58 -10.68 13.97
N PHE A 163 14.62 -10.91 13.17
CA PHE A 163 15.90 -11.39 13.69
C PHE A 163 16.62 -10.33 14.51
N ASP A 164 16.60 -9.07 14.05
CA ASP A 164 17.23 -7.97 14.76
C ASP A 164 16.52 -7.65 16.08
N ALA A 165 15.18 -7.69 16.10
CA ALA A 165 14.41 -7.58 17.33
C ALA A 165 14.81 -8.67 18.34
N LYS A 166 14.90 -9.93 17.90
CA LYS A 166 15.32 -11.04 18.77
C LYS A 166 16.74 -10.86 19.30
N ARG A 167 17.69 -10.48 18.46
CA ARG A 167 19.09 -10.19 18.88
C ARG A 167 19.12 -9.07 19.92
N ASN A 168 18.38 -7.99 19.69
CA ASN A 168 18.30 -6.86 20.60
C ASN A 168 17.65 -7.24 21.94
N THR A 169 16.59 -8.06 21.94
CA THR A 169 15.98 -8.57 23.16
C THR A 169 16.96 -9.41 23.98
N VAL A 170 17.72 -10.30 23.34
CA VAL A 170 18.73 -11.11 24.04
C VAL A 170 19.84 -10.24 24.61
N ASN A 171 20.36 -9.29 23.83
CA ASN A 171 21.38 -8.36 24.31
C ASN A 171 20.88 -7.54 25.51
N MET A 172 19.67 -7.01 25.45
CA MET A 172 19.05 -6.28 26.55
C MET A 172 18.89 -7.17 27.79
N LEU A 173 18.45 -8.42 27.62
CA LEU A 173 18.29 -9.35 28.74
C LEU A 173 19.64 -9.65 29.42
N LEU A 174 20.72 -9.81 28.65
CA LEU A 174 22.07 -10.02 29.18
C LEU A 174 22.53 -8.80 29.99
N GLU A 175 22.32 -7.59 29.48
CA GLU A 175 22.64 -6.34 30.19
C GLU A 175 21.83 -6.17 31.48
N VAL A 176 20.54 -6.51 31.45
CA VAL A 176 19.68 -6.47 32.65
C VAL A 176 20.17 -7.45 33.70
N ASN A 177 20.45 -8.71 33.33
CA ASN A 177 20.97 -9.71 34.25
C ASN A 177 22.32 -9.28 34.86
N PHE A 178 23.20 -8.68 34.07
CA PHE A 178 24.48 -8.16 34.55
C PHE A 178 24.27 -7.04 35.58
N ARG A 179 23.42 -6.06 35.28
CA ARG A 179 23.10 -4.95 36.21
C ARG A 179 22.41 -5.44 37.47
N GLU A 180 21.51 -6.41 37.37
CA GLU A 180 20.84 -7.02 38.52
C GLU A 180 21.85 -7.69 39.45
N ARG A 181 22.82 -8.44 38.92
CA ARG A 181 23.89 -9.06 39.72
C ARG A 181 24.74 -8.01 40.44
N LEU A 182 25.12 -6.93 39.75
CA LEU A 182 25.86 -5.82 40.37
C LEU A 182 25.05 -5.12 41.46
N LEU A 183 23.76 -4.84 41.20
CA LEU A 183 22.85 -4.24 42.18
C LEU A 183 22.63 -5.14 43.39
N ASN A 184 22.55 -6.47 43.19
CA ASN A 184 22.43 -7.41 44.29
C ASN A 184 23.65 -7.34 45.22
N VAL A 185 24.87 -7.38 44.65
CA VAL A 185 26.11 -7.24 45.43
C VAL A 185 26.18 -5.88 46.13
N TYR A 186 25.85 -4.79 45.44
CA TYR A 186 25.79 -3.45 46.03
C TYR A 186 24.82 -3.39 47.22
N ASN A 187 23.61 -3.94 47.06
CA ASN A 187 22.60 -3.96 48.11
C ASN A 187 23.05 -4.81 49.30
N GLU A 188 23.70 -5.96 49.08
CA GLU A 188 24.23 -6.78 50.17
C GLU A 188 25.32 -6.06 50.97
N VAL A 189 26.28 -5.40 50.30
CA VAL A 189 27.32 -4.61 50.99
C VAL A 189 26.69 -3.45 51.76
N LYS A 190 25.75 -2.74 51.16
CA LYS A 190 25.02 -1.65 51.81
C LYS A 190 24.27 -2.14 53.05
N LYS A 191 23.56 -3.27 52.98
CA LYS A 191 22.88 -3.87 54.14
C LYS A 191 23.84 -4.13 55.30
N ARG A 192 25.06 -4.61 55.03
CA ARG A 192 26.08 -4.83 56.09
C ARG A 192 26.53 -3.52 56.74
N LEU A 193 26.74 -2.49 55.94
CA LEU A 193 27.14 -1.17 56.44
C LEU A 193 26.00 -0.50 57.23
N ASP A 194 24.79 -0.49 56.68
CA ASP A 194 23.59 0.03 57.33
C ASP A 194 23.32 -0.70 58.65
N TYR A 195 23.57 -2.01 58.71
CA TYR A 195 23.49 -2.79 59.95
C TYR A 195 24.47 -2.31 61.02
N GLN A 196 25.73 -2.04 60.66
CA GLN A 196 26.73 -1.52 61.60
C GLN A 196 26.35 -0.13 62.11
N VAL A 197 25.90 0.75 61.22
CA VAL A 197 25.43 2.10 61.59
C VAL A 197 24.21 2.00 62.51
N ALA A 198 23.25 1.11 62.22
CA ALA A 198 22.09 0.87 63.07
C ALA A 198 22.47 0.34 64.45
N LEU A 199 23.46 -0.55 64.57
CA LEU A 199 23.99 -1.01 65.86
C LEU A 199 24.60 0.14 66.65
N GLN A 200 25.39 1.02 66.01
CA GLN A 200 25.95 2.19 66.69
C GLN A 200 24.85 3.14 67.19
N HIS A 201 23.82 3.40 66.38
CA HIS A 201 22.68 4.22 66.81
C HIS A 201 21.87 3.55 67.93
N LEU A 202 21.73 2.23 67.92
CA LEU A 202 21.07 1.48 69.01
C LEU A 202 21.88 1.62 70.30
N GLN A 203 23.19 1.42 70.25
CA GLN A 203 24.05 1.50 71.42
C GLN A 203 24.02 2.91 72.04
N ARG A 204 24.19 3.96 71.23
CA ARG A 204 24.05 5.35 71.70
C ARG A 204 22.67 5.61 72.32
N ARG A 205 21.59 5.09 71.71
CA ARG A 205 20.24 5.20 72.28
C ARG A 205 20.12 4.49 73.62
N LYS A 206 20.63 3.26 73.75
CA LYS A 206 20.63 2.53 75.02
C LYS A 206 21.44 3.22 76.10
N GLU A 207 22.60 3.79 75.76
CA GLU A 207 23.42 4.58 76.68
C GLU A 207 22.66 5.83 77.16
N GLN A 208 22.00 6.55 76.24
CA GLN A 208 21.14 7.69 76.57
C GLN A 208 19.96 7.27 77.45
N ASP A 209 19.22 6.21 77.10
CA ASP A 209 18.09 5.71 77.89
C ASP A 209 18.54 5.24 79.28
N HIS A 210 19.69 4.57 79.38
CA HIS A 210 20.26 4.15 80.65
C HIS A 210 20.67 5.34 81.51
N MET A 211 21.32 6.35 80.91
CA MET A 211 21.70 7.59 81.57
C MET A 211 20.46 8.35 82.08
N ILE A 212 19.40 8.50 81.27
CA ILE A 212 18.14 9.13 81.67
C ILE A 212 17.53 8.37 82.85
N ASN A 213 17.38 7.05 82.75
CA ASN A 213 16.85 6.22 83.84
C ASN A 213 17.71 6.29 85.12
N TRP A 214 19.04 6.38 85.00
CA TRP A 214 19.95 6.53 86.13
C TRP A 214 19.81 7.91 86.77
N ILE A 215 19.76 8.99 85.99
CA ILE A 215 19.53 10.35 86.47
C ILE A 215 18.18 10.43 87.18
N GLU A 216 17.10 9.92 86.58
CA GLU A 216 15.77 9.87 87.20
C GLU A 216 15.79 9.15 88.55
N LYS A 217 16.42 7.97 88.62
CA LYS A 217 16.56 7.22 89.88
C LYS A 217 17.33 8.00 90.95
N ASN A 218 18.44 8.65 90.61
CA ASN A 218 19.23 9.46 91.55
C ASN A 218 18.49 10.74 91.98
N VAL A 219 17.75 11.38 91.07
CA VAL A 219 16.89 12.52 91.41
C VAL A 219 15.78 12.08 92.36
N VAL A 220 15.07 10.98 92.08
CA VAL A 220 14.04 10.45 92.99
C VAL A 220 14.64 10.07 94.36
N GLN A 221 15.81 9.42 94.37
CA GLN A 221 16.54 9.04 95.58
C GLN A 221 17.11 10.22 96.37
N SER A 222 17.44 11.35 95.73
CA SER A 222 17.91 12.56 96.44
C SER A 222 16.76 13.42 96.96
N ILE A 223 15.58 13.35 96.33
CA ILE A 223 14.34 13.93 96.85
C ILE A 223 13.86 13.15 98.10
N THR A 224 14.02 11.83 98.17
CA THR A 224 13.53 11.03 99.33
C THR A 224 14.13 11.42 100.70
N PRO A 225 15.43 11.73 100.86
CA PRO A 225 16.01 12.27 102.09
C PRO A 225 15.83 13.79 102.27
N GLN A 226 15.52 14.54 101.20
CA GLN A 226 15.12 15.96 101.27
C GLN A 226 13.67 16.13 101.72
N GLN A 227 12.77 15.23 101.32
CA GLN A 227 11.38 15.16 101.79
C GLN A 227 11.31 14.94 103.30
N ASN A 228 12.25 14.17 103.87
CA ASN A 228 12.40 13.98 105.31
C ASN A 228 13.05 15.18 106.05
N ARG A 229 13.43 16.27 105.38
CA ARG A 229 13.81 17.55 106.01
C ARG A 229 12.76 18.66 105.81
N LEU A 230 11.77 18.42 104.96
CA LEU A 230 10.64 19.32 104.74
C LEU A 230 9.41 18.78 105.48
N HIS A 231 9.55 18.71 106.81
CA HIS A 231 8.41 18.89 107.71
C HIS A 231 7.95 20.36 107.59
N PRO A 232 6.65 20.64 107.76
CA PRO A 232 6.02 21.84 107.24
C PRO A 232 6.47 23.07 108.03
N ILE A 233 7.01 24.07 107.35
CA ILE A 233 7.05 25.43 107.89
C ILE A 233 5.86 26.17 107.29
N PRO A 234 4.93 26.69 108.11
CA PRO A 234 3.73 27.38 107.64
C PRO A 234 4.08 28.82 107.22
N TRP A 235 3.05 29.57 106.85
CA TRP A 235 2.97 30.99 106.46
C TRP A 235 2.65 31.17 104.98
N SER A 236 1.43 31.58 104.59
CA SER A 236 0.73 32.80 105.01
C SER A 236 1.56 34.06 104.79
N ALA A 237 2.13 34.24 103.60
CA ALA A 237 2.42 35.57 103.07
C ALA A 237 2.74 35.45 101.57
N ILE A 238 2.22 36.40 100.80
CA ILE A 238 2.70 36.85 99.49
C ILE A 238 1.92 36.32 98.26
N PHE A 239 0.92 37.15 97.93
CA PHE A 239 0.59 37.64 96.59
C PHE A 239 -0.47 36.91 95.75
N HIS A 240 -1.70 37.20 96.15
CA HIS A 240 -2.82 37.52 95.28
C HIS A 240 -2.50 38.73 94.37
N ARG A 241 -2.17 38.54 93.07
CA ARG A 241 -2.55 39.50 91.99
C ARG A 241 -2.29 38.97 90.56
N SER A 242 -3.31 39.15 89.72
CA SER A 242 -3.34 39.10 88.23
C SER A 242 -3.28 37.71 87.59
N PHE A 243 -4.40 37.07 87.20
CA PHE A 243 -5.39 37.45 86.17
C PHE A 243 -4.81 37.52 84.74
N PHE A 244 -5.26 36.56 83.92
CA PHE A 244 -5.35 36.57 82.45
C PHE A 244 -4.06 36.57 81.60
N PHE A 245 -3.79 35.47 80.87
CA PHE A 245 -3.99 35.48 79.42
C PHE A 245 -4.23 34.08 78.82
N PHE A 246 -5.01 34.10 77.74
CA PHE A 246 -5.74 33.05 77.07
C PHE A 246 -4.90 32.35 75.97
N PHE A 247 -5.07 31.02 75.85
CA PHE A 247 -5.33 30.24 74.61
C PHE A 247 -4.31 29.95 73.49
N TYR A 248 -4.49 28.72 72.98
CA TYR A 248 -4.05 28.04 71.74
C TYR A 248 -2.58 27.59 71.63
N GLY A 249 -2.25 26.33 71.35
CA GLY A 249 -3.08 25.19 70.96
C GLY A 249 -2.28 23.87 71.02
N GLY A 250 -3.00 22.77 71.22
CA GLY A 250 -2.43 21.43 71.18
C GLY A 250 -2.42 20.84 69.78
N LEU A 251 -1.63 19.79 69.58
CA LEU A 251 -2.15 18.54 69.03
C LEU A 251 -1.24 17.37 69.45
N CYS A 252 -1.90 16.30 69.88
CA CYS A 252 -1.38 15.07 70.43
C CYS A 252 -1.49 13.96 69.38
N TYR A 253 -0.50 13.03 69.34
CA TYR A 253 -0.59 11.57 69.07
C TYR A 253 -1.31 11.05 67.78
N ALA A 254 -1.04 9.89 67.16
CA ALA A 254 0.01 8.88 67.13
C ALA A 254 -0.42 7.77 66.13
N LYS A 255 0.53 6.90 65.76
CA LYS A 255 0.38 5.45 65.49
C LYS A 255 -0.30 4.95 64.20
N GLY A 256 0.55 4.48 63.29
CA GLY A 256 0.63 3.12 62.72
C GLY A 256 -0.61 2.25 62.49
N GLU A 257 -0.66 1.72 61.26
CA GLU A 257 -0.79 0.29 60.87
C GLU A 257 -1.98 -0.17 59.97
N HIS A 258 -1.56 -0.85 58.89
CA HIS A 258 -2.12 -2.05 58.22
C HIS A 258 -3.16 -2.00 57.06
N CYS A 259 -2.82 -2.86 56.06
CA CYS A 259 -3.60 -3.59 55.04
C CYS A 259 -4.24 -2.81 53.87
N GLN A 260 -3.85 -3.01 52.60
CA GLN A 260 -3.98 -4.16 51.66
C GLN A 260 -5.18 -3.97 50.69
N VAL A 261 -4.95 -4.41 49.44
CA VAL A 261 -5.85 -4.82 48.34
C VAL A 261 -6.61 -3.84 47.42
N HIS A 262 -6.43 -4.09 46.11
CA HIS A 262 -7.31 -3.93 44.93
C HIS A 262 -7.84 -2.52 44.59
N TRP A 263 -7.71 -1.97 43.38
CA TRP A 263 -7.74 -2.51 42.02
C TRP A 263 -6.70 -1.83 41.11
#